data_AF-A0A480BU97-F1
#
_entry.id   AF-A0A480BU97-F1
#
_cell.length_a   1.000
_cell.length_b   1.000
_cell.length_c   1.000
_cell.angle_alpha   90.00
_cell.angle_beta   90.00
_cell.angle_gamma   90.00
#
_symmetry.space_group_name_H-M   'P 1'
#
loop_
_entity.id
_entity.type
_entity.pdbx_description
1 polymer ?
#
loop_
_entity_poly.entity_id
_entity_poly.type
_entity_poly.pdbx_seq_one_letter_code
_entity_poly.pdbx_strand_id
1 'polypeptide(L)'
;MADSRQAGAALPDTHGYFGRYGGRFVAETLMQPLRELEAAYQQAQDDPAFQAELAQDLRDYVGRPSALYLAERWTREAGGARIYLKREDL
;
A
#
# COMPACT_ATOMS: atom_id res chain seq x y z
N MET A 1 16.72 9.94 -27.73
CA MET A 1 15.75 10.86 -27.10
C MET A 1 14.35 10.40 -27.46
N ALA A 2 13.72 9.65 -26.56
CA ALA A 2 12.27 9.49 -26.50
C ALA A 2 11.95 9.60 -25.00
N ASP A 3 11.64 10.82 -24.59
CA ASP A 3 11.09 11.12 -23.27
C ASP A 3 9.63 10.63 -23.30
N SER A 4 9.35 9.56 -22.56
CA SER A 4 8.00 9.09 -22.32
C SER A 4 7.74 9.05 -20.82
N ARG A 5 7.80 10.22 -20.17
CA ARG A 5 7.05 10.47 -18.95
C ARG A 5 5.55 10.49 -19.29
N GLN A 6 4.96 9.33 -19.52
CA GLN A 6 3.52 9.19 -19.36
C GLN A 6 3.23 9.29 -17.87
N ALA A 7 2.42 10.28 -17.47
CA ALA A 7 1.74 10.25 -16.19
C ALA A 7 1.01 8.90 -16.10
N GLY A 8 1.42 8.06 -15.15
CA GLY A 8 0.97 6.68 -15.07
C GLY A 8 -0.56 6.64 -15.00
N ALA A 9 -1.19 5.87 -15.89
CA ALA A 9 -2.59 5.52 -15.75
C ALA A 9 -2.84 5.01 -14.32
N ALA A 10 -4.03 5.26 -13.75
CA ALA A 10 -4.40 4.74 -12.45
C ALA A 10 -4.20 3.21 -12.46
N LEU A 11 -3.39 2.72 -11.53
CA LEU A 11 -3.07 1.29 -11.36
C LEU A 11 -3.73 0.78 -10.08
N PRO A 12 -4.24 -0.46 -10.06
CA PRO A 12 -4.45 -1.34 -11.23
C PRO A 12 -5.53 -0.79 -12.17
N ASP A 13 -5.65 -1.38 -13.37
CA ASP A 13 -6.81 -1.12 -14.22
C ASP A 13 -8.12 -1.64 -13.60
N THR A 14 -9.26 -1.36 -14.22
CA THR A 14 -10.58 -1.76 -13.72
C THR A 14 -10.79 -3.27 -13.64
N HIS A 15 -9.94 -4.06 -14.27
CA HIS A 15 -9.97 -5.53 -14.22
C HIS A 15 -8.96 -6.09 -13.20
N GLY A 16 -8.23 -5.22 -12.48
CA GLY A 16 -7.25 -5.59 -11.48
C GLY A 16 -5.85 -5.87 -12.04
N TYR A 17 -5.56 -5.50 -13.29
CA TYR A 17 -4.24 -5.71 -13.89
C TYR A 17 -3.29 -4.53 -13.70
N PHE A 18 -2.05 -4.87 -13.35
CA PHE A 18 -0.87 -4.01 -13.43
C PHE A 18 -0.10 -4.37 -14.70
N GLY A 19 -0.51 -3.81 -15.84
CA GLY A 19 -0.02 -4.23 -17.14
C GLY A 19 -0.43 -5.68 -17.44
N ARG A 20 0.53 -6.62 -17.49
CA ARG A 20 0.25 -8.05 -17.74
C ARG A 20 0.06 -8.89 -16.47
N TYR A 21 0.19 -8.30 -15.28
CA TYR A 21 0.19 -9.02 -14.01
C TYR A 21 -1.05 -8.66 -13.18
N GLY A 22 -1.47 -9.53 -12.26
CA GLY A 22 -2.68 -9.31 -11.47
C GLY A 22 -3.90 -9.94 -12.13
N GLY A 23 -5.04 -9.25 -12.08
CA GLY A 23 -6.33 -9.78 -12.51
C GLY A 23 -6.99 -10.68 -11.47
N ARG A 24 -8.13 -11.28 -11.83
CA ARG A 24 -8.92 -12.16 -10.96
C ARG A 24 -9.06 -13.53 -11.62
N PHE A 25 -8.20 -14.46 -11.25
CA PHE A 25 -8.21 -15.85 -11.72
C PHE A 25 -8.71 -16.77 -10.61
N VAL A 26 -10.00 -16.68 -10.33
CA VAL A 26 -10.67 -17.40 -9.24
C VAL A 26 -11.85 -18.20 -9.79
N ALA A 27 -12.42 -19.09 -8.97
CA ALA A 27 -13.65 -19.79 -9.33
C ALA A 27 -14.82 -18.80 -9.50
N GLU A 28 -15.73 -19.08 -10.43
CA GLU A 28 -16.91 -18.23 -10.71
C GLU A 28 -17.74 -17.96 -9.45
N THR A 29 -17.82 -18.95 -8.55
CA THR A 29 -18.53 -18.83 -7.27
C THR A 29 -17.97 -17.75 -6.35
N LEU A 30 -16.75 -17.28 -6.58
CA LEU A 30 -16.09 -16.20 -5.83
C LEU A 30 -16.25 -14.83 -6.49
N MET A 31 -16.74 -14.76 -7.74
CA MET A 31 -16.83 -13.49 -8.46
C MET A 31 -17.78 -12.51 -7.79
N GLN A 32 -18.93 -12.98 -7.30
CA GLN A 32 -19.91 -12.12 -6.63
C GLN A 32 -19.40 -11.56 -5.29
N PRO A 33 -18.90 -12.38 -4.35
CA PRO A 33 -18.30 -11.87 -3.12
C PRO A 33 -17.15 -10.87 -3.34
N LEU A 34 -16.32 -11.08 -4.36
CA LEU A 34 -15.22 -10.16 -4.68
C LEU A 34 -15.72 -8.80 -5.18
N ARG A 35 -16.81 -8.76 -5.96
CA ARG A 35 -17.43 -7.50 -6.41
C ARG A 35 -18.04 -6.73 -5.24
N GLU A 36 -18.68 -7.43 -4.32
CA GLU A 36 -19.25 -6.83 -3.11
C GLU A 36 -18.15 -6.23 -2.22
N LEU A 37 -17.05 -6.97 -2.03
CA LEU A 37 -15.88 -6.49 -1.28
C LEU A 37 -15.26 -5.25 -1.94
N GLU A 38 -15.08 -5.27 -3.27
CA GLU A 38 -14.54 -4.12 -4.01
C GLU A 38 -15.43 -2.88 -3.86
N ALA A 39 -16.75 -3.03 -3.99
CA ALA A 39 -17.68 -1.91 -3.82
C ALA A 39 -17.65 -1.35 -2.39
N ALA A 40 -17.61 -2.23 -1.38
CA ALA A 40 -17.50 -1.82 0.02
C ALA A 40 -16.17 -1.10 0.31
N TYR A 41 -15.07 -1.61 -0.23
CA TYR A 41 -13.76 -0.98 -0.10
C TYR A 41 -13.74 0.42 -0.72
N GLN A 42 -14.26 0.58 -1.94
CA GLN A 42 -14.32 1.89 -2.61
C GLN A 42 -15.13 2.91 -1.80
N GLN A 43 -16.24 2.48 -1.21
CA GLN A 43 -17.05 3.34 -0.33
C GLN A 43 -16.30 3.72 0.95
N ALA A 44 -15.68 2.74 1.63
CA ALA A 44 -14.97 2.96 2.87
C ALA A 44 -13.68 3.80 2.71
N GLN A 45 -13.02 3.69 1.54
CA GLN A 45 -11.83 4.46 1.24
C GLN A 45 -12.11 5.97 1.25
N ASP A 46 -13.27 6.38 0.73
CA ASP A 46 -13.66 7.78 0.62
C ASP A 46 -14.52 8.28 1.81
N ASP A 47 -14.93 7.40 2.73
CA ASP A 47 -15.72 7.74 3.91
C ASP A 47 -14.85 8.38 5.02
N PRO A 48 -15.05 9.66 5.36
CA PRO A 48 -14.27 10.33 6.41
C PRO A 48 -14.43 9.71 7.80
N ALA A 49 -15.59 9.13 8.11
CA ALA A 49 -15.82 8.49 9.41
C ALA A 49 -14.95 7.23 9.55
N PHE A 50 -14.96 6.39 8.52
CA PHE A 50 -14.11 5.20 8.45
C PHE A 50 -12.61 5.56 8.51
N GLN A 51 -12.18 6.57 7.76
CA GLN A 51 -10.79 7.02 7.80
C GLN A 51 -10.37 7.56 9.18
N ALA A 52 -11.27 8.25 9.88
CA ALA A 52 -11.00 8.76 11.22
C ALA A 52 -10.84 7.63 12.24
N GLU A 53 -11.72 6.63 12.20
CA GLU A 53 -11.65 5.44 13.05
C GLU A 53 -10.38 4.64 12.78
N LEU A 54 -10.09 4.32 11.51
CA LEU A 54 -8.87 3.63 11.12
C LEU A 54 -7.61 4.38 11.57
N ALA A 55 -7.59 5.71 11.41
CA ALA A 55 -6.45 6.51 11.84
C ALA A 55 -6.29 6.52 13.37
N GLN A 56 -7.39 6.46 14.13
CA GLN A 56 -7.34 6.34 15.58
C GLN A 56 -6.77 4.99 16.01
N ASP A 57 -7.29 3.90 15.46
CA ASP A 57 -6.80 2.54 15.75
C ASP A 57 -5.32 2.39 15.39
N LEU A 58 -4.92 2.92 14.24
CA LEU A 58 -3.52 2.89 13.82
C LEU A 58 -2.61 3.61 14.82
N ARG A 59 -3.06 4.69 15.46
CA ARG A 59 -2.25 5.43 16.46
C ARG A 59 -2.32 4.78 17.83
N ASP A 60 -3.52 4.54 18.33
CA ASP A 60 -3.76 4.28 19.75
C ASP A 60 -3.66 2.78 20.09
N TYR A 61 -3.91 1.91 19.10
CA TYR A 61 -3.86 0.46 19.25
C TYR A 61 -2.63 -0.16 18.56
N VAL A 62 -2.39 0.19 17.29
CA VAL A 62 -1.29 -0.38 16.50
C VAL A 62 0.05 0.31 16.79
N GLY A 63 0.06 1.57 17.25
CA GLY A 63 1.28 2.29 17.62
C GLY A 63 1.97 3.03 16.46
N ARG A 64 1.25 3.40 15.40
CA ARG A 64 1.77 4.20 14.28
C ARG A 64 1.87 5.70 14.64
N PRO A 65 2.78 6.46 14.00
CA PRO A 65 3.72 6.02 12.96
C PRO A 65 4.92 5.25 13.54
N SER A 66 5.33 4.19 12.84
CA SER A 66 6.58 3.50 13.13
C SER A 66 7.79 4.42 12.92
N ALA A 67 8.79 4.29 13.79
CA ALA A 67 9.99 5.10 13.73
C ALA A 67 10.84 4.82 12.47
N LEU A 68 11.54 5.85 11.99
CA LEU A 68 12.61 5.68 11.00
C LEU A 68 13.95 5.76 11.73
N TYR A 69 14.63 4.62 11.86
CA TYR A 69 15.85 4.49 12.66
C TYR A 69 17.11 4.54 11.80
N LEU A 70 18.05 5.43 12.09
CA LEU A 70 19.37 5.44 11.44
C LEU A 70 20.22 4.30 12.02
N ALA A 71 20.51 3.28 11.21
CA ALA A 71 21.36 2.18 11.60
C ALA A 71 22.84 2.58 11.48
N GLU A 72 23.36 3.29 12.48
CA GLU A 72 24.70 3.90 12.44
C GLU A 72 25.83 2.89 12.21
N ARG A 73 25.77 1.73 12.88
CA ARG A 73 26.78 0.67 12.70
C ARG A 73 26.78 0.18 11.25
N TRP A 74 25.63 -0.21 10.73
CA TRP A 74 25.48 -0.65 9.34
C TRP A 74 25.87 0.42 8.33
N THR A 75 25.52 1.68 8.60
CA THR A 75 25.91 2.82 7.75
C THR A 75 27.43 2.93 7.66
N ARG A 76 28.15 2.78 8.78
CA ARG A 76 29.61 2.77 8.78
C ARG A 76 30.19 1.56 8.05
N GLU A 77 29.68 0.36 8.32
CA GLU A 77 30.17 -0.86 7.65
C GLU A 77 29.91 -0.85 6.12
N ALA A 78 28.82 -0.23 5.67
CA ALA A 78 28.50 -0.10 4.24
C ALA A 78 29.42 0.90 3.51
N GLY A 79 30.15 1.77 4.23
CA GLY A 79 31.16 2.67 3.67
C GLY A 79 30.65 3.73 2.69
N GLY A 80 29.33 3.99 2.65
CA GLY A 80 28.73 4.87 1.65
C GLY A 80 27.39 5.45 2.09
N ALA A 81 26.29 4.91 1.56
CA ALA A 81 24.96 5.42 1.83
C ALA A 81 24.56 5.31 3.32
N ARG A 82 23.70 6.23 3.78
CA ARG A 82 23.06 6.14 5.10
C ARG A 82 21.96 5.09 5.07
N ILE A 83 22.01 4.15 6.01
CA ILE A 83 21.02 3.07 6.12
C ILE A 83 19.99 3.43 7.18
N TYR A 84 18.74 3.58 6.73
CA TYR A 84 17.59 3.80 7.59
C TYR A 84 16.68 2.57 7.60
N LEU A 85 16.22 2.17 8.78
CA LEU A 85 15.27 1.09 8.97
C LEU A 85 13.90 1.69 9.27
N LYS A 86 12.91 1.38 8.44
CA LYS A 86 11.51 1.66 8.73
C LYS A 86 11.01 0.58 9.69
N ARG A 87 10.79 0.95 10.96
CA ARG A 87 10.57 0.02 12.07
C ARG A 87 9.14 -0.54 12.12
N GLU A 88 8.68 -1.18 11.04
CA GLU A 88 7.38 -1.90 11.03
C GLU A 88 7.42 -3.19 11.88
N ASP A 89 8.56 -3.51 12.49
CA ASP A 89 8.71 -4.57 13.50
C ASP A 89 8.23 -4.17 14.90
N LEU A 90 7.95 -2.88 15.10
CA LEU A 90 7.39 -2.30 16.33
C LEU A 90 5.88 -2.16 16.22
#